data_AF-A0A9D7FFT5-F1
#
_entry.id   AF-A0A9D7FFT5-F1
#
_cell.length_a   1.000
_cell.length_b   1.000
_cell.length_c   1.000
_cell.angle_alpha   90.00
_cell.angle_beta   90.00
_cell.angle_gamma   90.00
#
_symmetry.space_group_name_H-M   'P 1'
#
loop_
_entity.id
_entity.type
_entity.pdbx_description
1 polymer ?
#
loop_
_entity_poly.entity_id
_entity_poly.type
_entity_poly.pdbx_seq_one_letter_code
_entity_poly.pdbx_strand_id
1 'polypeptide(L)'
;MLIQAGSADGASAKAQATSSQSISTGGNVAVLGGAGVGSSAALQGSNLSMTALQGGLTVQGGSGANAFAEIVSTAGGQSIGNQNTYYYSPTDFILVLGGGGTGAYASIRSTGSQTLQTAGNFSVLGGGGSGAYAEVFSSGGSQTVGSTSTYYTPATQNILVQAGAGGLARIQALGSQSIMAGGNISVLGGSGTGMTAAIQSTGSSQNIGNTYIYSNDATNNVIVQGGSGSGSSAKIAAYSGQSIDAGQNITVTGGATGAFAEVTTAFGSQTIGNLNSSYNYDQTDLVSLTGGSAAGAYANMTTIGNQTVRSSRNVTLAGGNGAGSGALLQG
;
A
#
# COMPACT_ATOMS: atom_id res chain seq x y z
N MET A 1 4.50 15.60 -17.68
CA MET A 1 5.08 16.65 -16.80
C MET A 1 6.26 16.07 -16.04
N LEU A 2 7.35 16.81 -15.91
CA LEU A 2 8.52 16.39 -15.13
C LEU A 2 8.88 17.50 -14.13
N ILE A 3 9.03 17.12 -12.86
CA ILE A 3 9.61 17.95 -11.79
C ILE A 3 10.81 17.16 -11.27
N GLN A 4 12.01 17.67 -11.49
CA GLN A 4 13.23 16.93 -11.16
C GLN A 4 14.25 17.83 -10.50
N ALA A 5 14.78 17.39 -9.37
CA ALA A 5 15.89 18.06 -8.70
C ALA A 5 17.23 17.78 -9.41
N GLY A 6 18.16 18.72 -9.33
CA GLY A 6 19.49 18.59 -9.90
C GLY A 6 20.42 17.69 -9.08
N SER A 7 21.67 17.56 -9.54
CA SER A 7 22.72 16.79 -8.86
C SER A 7 23.51 17.58 -7.81
N ALA A 8 23.36 18.91 -7.76
CA ALA A 8 24.01 19.74 -6.75
C ALA A 8 23.32 19.59 -5.38
N ASP A 9 24.08 19.76 -4.30
CA ASP A 9 23.54 19.78 -2.94
C ASP A 9 22.48 20.88 -2.80
N GLY A 10 21.35 20.53 -2.18
CA GLY A 10 20.20 21.42 -2.02
C GLY A 10 19.48 21.81 -3.32
N ALA A 11 19.85 21.22 -4.47
CA ALA A 11 19.15 21.50 -5.73
C ALA A 11 17.65 21.17 -5.58
N SER A 12 16.78 22.08 -6.01
CA SER A 12 15.34 21.91 -5.83
C SER A 12 14.53 22.28 -7.07
N ALA A 13 13.42 21.56 -7.28
CA ALA A 13 12.42 21.86 -8.28
C ALA A 13 11.03 21.75 -7.66
N LYS A 14 10.19 22.77 -7.83
CA LYS A 14 8.87 22.82 -7.19
C LYS A 14 7.80 23.37 -8.12
N ALA A 15 6.68 22.67 -8.22
CA ALA A 15 5.44 23.19 -8.80
C ALA A 15 4.42 23.37 -7.67
N GLN A 16 4.07 24.61 -7.35
CA GLN A 16 3.21 24.93 -6.21
C GLN A 16 2.03 25.83 -6.62
N ALA A 17 0.84 25.49 -6.13
CA ALA A 17 -0.30 26.41 -6.07
C ALA A 17 -0.68 26.66 -4.61
N THR A 18 -1.12 27.88 -4.30
CA THR A 18 -1.59 28.24 -2.94
C THR A 18 -2.98 27.66 -2.65
N SER A 19 -3.83 27.56 -3.68
CA SER A 19 -5.17 26.99 -3.59
C SER A 19 -5.22 25.61 -4.25
N SER A 20 -5.92 25.44 -5.36
CA SER A 20 -6.05 24.15 -6.03
C SER A 20 -5.02 24.04 -7.15
N GLN A 21 -4.41 22.87 -7.26
CA GLN A 21 -3.57 22.51 -8.40
C GLN A 21 -4.27 21.37 -9.15
N SER A 22 -4.57 21.62 -10.43
CA SER A 22 -5.15 20.64 -11.34
C SER A 22 -4.14 20.34 -12.44
N ILE A 23 -3.79 19.07 -12.62
CA ILE A 23 -2.89 18.62 -13.69
C ILE A 23 -3.67 17.70 -14.62
N SER A 24 -3.68 18.09 -15.89
CA SER A 24 -4.20 17.29 -16.99
C SER A 24 -3.08 17.11 -18.00
N THR A 25 -2.71 15.87 -18.28
CA THR A 25 -1.66 15.56 -19.26
C THR A 25 -1.95 14.23 -19.93
N GLY A 26 -1.84 14.19 -21.26
CA GLY A 26 -1.95 12.96 -22.03
C GLY A 26 -0.77 11.99 -21.87
N GLY A 27 0.11 12.19 -20.89
CA GLY A 27 1.31 11.39 -20.68
C GLY A 27 1.72 11.30 -19.22
N ASN A 28 2.97 10.91 -18.99
CA ASN A 28 3.48 10.63 -17.65
C ASN A 28 3.64 11.90 -16.80
N VAL A 29 3.44 11.76 -15.49
CA VAL A 29 3.88 12.72 -14.47
C VAL A 29 4.99 12.08 -13.65
N ALA A 30 6.11 12.78 -13.51
CA ALA A 30 7.24 12.34 -12.70
C ALA A 30 7.69 13.44 -11.75
N VAL A 31 7.84 13.10 -10.47
CA VAL A 31 8.44 13.93 -9.42
C VAL A 31 9.67 13.18 -8.89
N LEU A 32 10.86 13.68 -9.22
CA LEU A 32 12.13 12.95 -9.05
C LEU A 32 13.11 13.75 -8.18
N GLY A 33 13.49 13.18 -7.05
CA GLY A 33 14.58 13.69 -6.21
C GLY A 33 15.92 13.64 -6.95
N GLY A 34 16.90 14.38 -6.44
CA GLY A 34 18.19 14.57 -7.11
C GLY A 34 19.30 13.66 -6.56
N ALA A 35 20.51 13.87 -7.09
CA ALA A 35 21.70 13.18 -6.62
C ALA A 35 22.46 13.95 -5.52
N GLY A 36 22.19 15.25 -5.37
CA GLY A 36 22.82 16.06 -4.32
C GLY A 36 22.21 15.82 -2.94
N VAL A 37 22.98 16.06 -1.89
CA VAL A 37 22.50 15.99 -0.51
C VAL A 37 21.37 16.99 -0.32
N GLY A 38 20.24 16.55 0.24
CA GLY A 38 19.06 17.38 0.47
C GLY A 38 18.38 17.90 -0.80
N SER A 39 18.72 17.35 -1.97
CA SER A 39 18.06 17.73 -3.22
C SER A 39 16.58 17.30 -3.23
N SER A 40 15.70 18.13 -3.79
CA SER A 40 14.25 17.97 -3.61
C SER A 40 13.41 18.25 -4.85
N ALA A 41 12.38 17.43 -5.06
CA ALA A 41 11.35 17.69 -6.04
C ALA A 41 9.97 17.67 -5.39
N ALA A 42 9.14 18.67 -5.64
CA ALA A 42 7.83 18.76 -5.00
C ALA A 42 6.72 19.24 -5.95
N LEU A 43 5.56 18.61 -5.83
CA LEU A 43 4.29 19.06 -6.38
C LEU A 43 3.32 19.34 -5.23
N GLN A 44 2.80 20.56 -5.13
CA GLN A 44 2.05 20.99 -3.94
C GLN A 44 0.84 21.87 -4.26
N GLY A 45 -0.28 21.59 -3.60
CA GLY A 45 -1.47 22.43 -3.58
C GLY A 45 -2.23 22.31 -2.27
N SER A 46 -3.15 23.23 -1.97
CA SER A 46 -4.15 23.04 -0.91
C SER A 46 -5.16 21.97 -1.27
N ASN A 47 -5.53 21.83 -2.55
CA ASN A 47 -6.18 20.65 -3.10
C ASN A 47 -5.40 20.21 -4.33
N LEU A 48 -5.28 18.89 -4.53
CA LEU A 48 -4.60 18.32 -5.69
C LEU A 48 -5.55 17.45 -6.48
N SER A 49 -5.66 17.72 -7.78
CA SER A 49 -6.40 16.89 -8.72
C SER A 49 -5.51 16.53 -9.91
N MET A 50 -5.28 15.24 -10.13
CA MET A 50 -4.56 14.71 -11.27
C MET A 50 -5.38 13.58 -11.91
N THR A 51 -6.61 13.88 -12.32
CA THR A 51 -7.59 12.88 -12.80
C THR A 51 -7.61 12.70 -14.32
N ALA A 52 -6.83 13.48 -15.06
CA ALA A 52 -6.66 13.33 -16.50
C ALA A 52 -5.21 12.94 -16.83
N LEU A 53 -4.70 11.95 -16.10
CA LEU A 53 -3.40 11.32 -16.33
C LEU A 53 -3.60 10.08 -17.20
N GLN A 54 -3.27 10.18 -18.48
CA GLN A 54 -3.39 9.06 -19.43
C GLN A 54 -2.14 8.17 -19.47
N GLY A 55 -1.06 8.57 -18.79
CA GLY A 55 0.13 7.74 -18.59
C GLY A 55 0.28 7.30 -17.13
N GLY A 56 1.52 7.06 -16.71
CA GLY A 56 1.85 6.73 -15.32
C GLY A 56 2.22 7.94 -14.45
N LEU A 57 2.09 7.74 -13.14
CA LEU A 57 2.63 8.63 -12.12
C LEU A 57 3.84 7.98 -11.45
N THR A 58 4.97 8.70 -11.39
CA THR A 58 6.16 8.29 -10.62
C THR A 58 6.54 9.36 -9.60
N VAL A 59 6.74 8.95 -8.35
CA VAL A 59 7.35 9.75 -7.29
C VAL A 59 8.56 8.98 -6.78
N GLN A 60 9.76 9.51 -6.98
CA GLN A 60 10.99 8.78 -6.67
C GLN A 60 11.95 9.67 -5.88
N GLY A 61 12.35 9.19 -4.70
CA GLY A 61 13.39 9.82 -3.89
C GLY A 61 14.74 9.80 -4.60
N GLY A 62 15.66 10.64 -4.14
CA GLY A 62 16.95 10.82 -4.78
C GLY A 62 17.98 9.73 -4.46
N SER A 63 19.14 9.81 -5.11
CA SER A 63 20.34 9.06 -4.72
C SER A 63 21.21 9.82 -3.70
N GLY A 64 21.00 11.13 -3.55
CA GLY A 64 21.67 11.93 -2.53
C GLY A 64 21.14 11.64 -1.12
N ALA A 65 21.97 11.85 -0.10
CA ALA A 65 21.52 11.73 1.30
C ALA A 65 20.40 12.75 1.58
N ASN A 66 19.33 12.32 2.24
CA ASN A 66 18.12 13.11 2.52
C ASN A 66 17.48 13.72 1.26
N ALA A 67 17.77 13.21 0.06
CA ALA A 67 17.17 13.69 -1.17
C ALA A 67 15.74 13.14 -1.31
N PHE A 68 14.79 13.96 -1.73
CA PHE A 68 13.39 13.58 -1.69
C PHE A 68 12.54 14.00 -2.88
N ALA A 69 11.43 13.29 -3.03
CA ALA A 69 10.35 13.65 -3.94
C ALA A 69 9.00 13.57 -3.22
N GLU A 70 8.14 14.56 -3.43
CA GLU A 70 6.83 14.56 -2.78
C GLU A 70 5.70 15.16 -3.62
N ILE A 71 4.50 14.63 -3.41
CA ILE A 71 3.24 15.19 -3.89
C ILE A 71 2.34 15.44 -2.69
N VAL A 72 2.02 16.71 -2.41
CA VAL A 72 1.42 17.11 -1.12
C VAL A 72 0.17 17.96 -1.29
N SER A 73 -0.95 17.48 -0.73
CA SER A 73 -2.14 18.30 -0.46
C SER A 73 -2.07 18.85 0.96
N THR A 74 -2.03 20.16 1.13
CA THR A 74 -1.73 20.81 2.43
C THR A 74 -2.93 21.19 3.27
N ALA A 75 -4.15 21.18 2.72
CA ALA A 75 -5.35 21.52 3.49
C ALA A 75 -6.52 20.58 3.18
N GLY A 76 -6.85 20.40 1.91
CA GLY A 76 -7.99 19.65 1.43
C GLY A 76 -7.64 18.29 0.84
N GLY A 77 -8.45 17.85 -0.11
CA GLY A 77 -8.39 16.51 -0.68
C GLY A 77 -7.36 16.37 -1.79
N GLN A 78 -6.98 15.12 -2.02
CA GLN A 78 -6.11 14.73 -3.12
C GLN A 78 -6.76 13.62 -3.93
N SER A 79 -6.96 13.86 -5.22
CA SER A 79 -7.44 12.85 -6.17
C SER A 79 -6.39 12.65 -7.26
N ILE A 80 -5.85 11.44 -7.34
CA ILE A 80 -4.75 11.09 -8.24
C ILE A 80 -5.16 9.91 -9.11
N GLY A 81 -4.97 10.11 -10.40
CA GLY A 81 -5.32 9.17 -11.43
C GLY A 81 -6.82 9.06 -11.64
N ASN A 82 -7.18 8.21 -12.59
CA ASN A 82 -8.56 8.00 -13.00
C ASN A 82 -8.70 6.60 -13.60
N GLN A 83 -9.87 6.04 -13.44
CA GLN A 83 -10.27 4.76 -14.01
C GLN A 83 -11.53 4.89 -14.87
N ASN A 84 -12.21 6.04 -14.88
CA ASN A 84 -13.39 6.22 -15.69
C ASN A 84 -13.04 6.30 -17.17
N THR A 85 -13.28 5.21 -17.89
CA THR A 85 -12.99 5.04 -19.32
C THR A 85 -14.01 5.74 -20.22
N TYR A 86 -15.13 6.19 -19.69
CA TYR A 86 -16.20 6.79 -20.48
C TYR A 86 -15.81 8.17 -21.03
N TYR A 87 -15.05 8.96 -20.26
CA TYR A 87 -14.64 10.31 -20.64
C TYR A 87 -13.13 10.50 -20.76
N TYR A 88 -12.33 9.60 -20.19
CA TYR A 88 -10.88 9.76 -20.10
C TYR A 88 -10.16 8.42 -20.24
N SER A 89 -8.95 8.43 -20.80
CA SER A 89 -8.08 7.25 -20.67
C SER A 89 -7.64 7.10 -19.21
N PRO A 90 -7.64 5.87 -18.68
CA PRO A 90 -7.26 5.63 -17.30
C PRO A 90 -5.75 5.84 -17.10
N THR A 91 -5.36 6.04 -15.86
CA THR A 91 -3.94 6.12 -15.47
C THR A 91 -3.31 4.73 -15.51
N ASP A 92 -2.18 4.59 -16.20
CA ASP A 92 -1.53 3.29 -16.44
C ASP A 92 -0.95 2.68 -15.17
N PHE A 93 -0.27 3.47 -14.34
CA PHE A 93 0.32 3.01 -13.08
C PHE A 93 0.55 4.17 -12.12
N ILE A 94 0.72 3.84 -10.84
CA ILE A 94 1.22 4.76 -9.80
C ILE A 94 2.40 4.09 -9.09
N LEU A 95 3.54 4.75 -9.07
CA LEU A 95 4.77 4.27 -8.45
C LEU A 95 5.32 5.30 -7.45
N VAL A 96 5.59 4.86 -6.22
CA VAL A 96 6.27 5.62 -5.17
C VAL A 96 7.52 4.84 -4.73
N LEU A 97 8.72 5.42 -4.88
CA LEU A 97 10.00 4.71 -4.68
C LEU A 97 10.96 5.49 -3.77
N GLY A 98 11.38 4.90 -2.65
CA GLY A 98 12.10 5.58 -1.57
C GLY A 98 13.54 6.05 -1.84
N GLY A 99 14.06 5.95 -3.06
CA GLY A 99 15.41 6.43 -3.41
C GLY A 99 16.56 5.54 -2.92
N GLY A 100 17.77 5.91 -3.30
CA GLY A 100 19.00 5.16 -2.99
C GLY A 100 19.87 5.79 -1.90
N GLY A 101 19.69 7.08 -1.62
CA GLY A 101 20.47 7.79 -0.61
C GLY A 101 20.05 7.45 0.82
N THR A 102 20.97 7.64 1.78
CA THR A 102 20.65 7.54 3.21
C THR A 102 19.58 8.58 3.56
N GLY A 103 18.47 8.16 4.18
CA GLY A 103 17.34 9.04 4.50
C GLY A 103 16.60 9.61 3.29
N ALA A 104 16.87 9.15 2.07
CA ALA A 104 16.13 9.57 0.89
C ALA A 104 14.67 9.11 0.98
N TYR A 105 13.73 9.86 0.41
CA TYR A 105 12.33 9.45 0.47
C TYR A 105 11.48 9.86 -0.73
N ALA A 106 10.41 9.10 -0.94
CA ALA A 106 9.32 9.45 -1.83
C ALA A 106 8.01 9.45 -1.04
N SER A 107 7.16 10.45 -1.27
CA SER A 107 5.84 10.46 -0.64
C SER A 107 4.71 11.03 -1.47
N ILE A 108 3.51 10.49 -1.27
CA ILE A 108 2.25 11.10 -1.68
C ILE A 108 1.42 11.35 -0.41
N ARG A 109 1.22 12.62 -0.06
CA ARG A 109 0.63 13.02 1.22
C ARG A 109 -0.57 13.93 1.03
N SER A 110 -1.52 13.82 1.94
CA SER A 110 -2.68 14.71 2.02
C SER A 110 -3.08 14.92 3.47
N THR A 111 -3.41 16.15 3.81
CA THR A 111 -4.05 16.45 5.10
C THR A 111 -5.52 16.06 5.13
N GLY A 112 -6.22 16.15 3.99
CA GLY A 112 -7.59 15.66 3.82
C GLY A 112 -7.65 14.26 3.23
N SER A 113 -8.84 13.85 2.78
CA SER A 113 -9.04 12.54 2.15
C SER A 113 -8.24 12.35 0.86
N GLN A 114 -7.83 11.12 0.61
CA GLN A 114 -7.07 10.73 -0.58
C GLN A 114 -7.83 9.69 -1.39
N THR A 115 -7.86 9.87 -2.71
CA THR A 115 -8.25 8.85 -3.68
C THR A 115 -7.10 8.67 -4.67
N LEU A 116 -6.55 7.47 -4.76
CA LEU A 116 -5.49 7.13 -5.72
C LEU A 116 -5.94 5.95 -6.56
N GLN A 117 -6.01 6.13 -7.89
CA GLN A 117 -6.61 5.17 -8.79
C GLN A 117 -5.78 4.99 -10.07
N THR A 118 -5.68 3.75 -10.53
CA THR A 118 -5.00 3.37 -11.76
C THR A 118 -5.61 2.09 -12.33
N ALA A 119 -5.57 1.91 -13.65
CA ALA A 119 -5.96 0.67 -14.31
C ALA A 119 -4.84 -0.39 -14.32
N GLY A 120 -3.60 -0.01 -14.02
CA GLY A 120 -2.49 -0.95 -13.88
C GLY A 120 -2.03 -1.09 -12.45
N ASN A 121 -0.71 -1.11 -12.26
CA ASN A 121 -0.13 -1.40 -10.96
C ASN A 121 -0.03 -0.15 -10.10
N PHE A 122 -0.34 -0.30 -8.82
CA PHE A 122 -0.01 0.64 -7.76
C PHE A 122 1.14 0.05 -6.93
N SER A 123 2.23 0.78 -6.77
CA SER A 123 3.41 0.27 -6.05
C SER A 123 4.02 1.31 -5.13
N VAL A 124 4.28 0.91 -3.89
CA VAL A 124 5.01 1.68 -2.88
C VAL A 124 6.21 0.85 -2.46
N LEU A 125 7.40 1.28 -2.89
CA LEU A 125 8.64 0.51 -2.80
C LEU A 125 9.66 1.27 -1.95
N GLY A 126 10.10 0.66 -0.86
CA GLY A 126 11.12 1.21 0.02
C GLY A 126 12.46 1.38 -0.70
N GLY A 127 13.28 2.30 -0.20
CA GLY A 127 14.57 2.61 -0.79
C GLY A 127 15.68 1.60 -0.46
N GLY A 128 16.79 1.70 -1.20
CA GLY A 128 18.00 0.92 -0.95
C GLY A 128 18.90 1.53 0.13
N GLY A 129 18.84 2.86 0.31
CA GLY A 129 19.66 3.57 1.30
C GLY A 129 19.16 3.37 2.73
N SER A 130 20.06 3.44 3.71
CA SER A 130 19.71 3.31 5.13
C SER A 130 18.71 4.40 5.54
N GLY A 131 17.60 4.01 6.16
CA GLY A 131 16.54 4.93 6.58
C GLY A 131 15.76 5.55 5.42
N ALA A 132 15.97 5.08 4.18
CA ALA A 132 15.17 5.53 3.05
C ALA A 132 13.70 5.11 3.23
N TYR A 133 12.73 5.76 2.59
CA TYR A 133 11.35 5.27 2.67
C TYR A 133 10.44 5.72 1.52
N ALA A 134 9.40 4.92 1.27
CA ALA A 134 8.29 5.30 0.42
C ALA A 134 6.98 5.31 1.23
N GLU A 135 6.17 6.35 1.04
CA GLU A 135 4.96 6.54 1.81
C GLU A 135 3.80 7.10 0.98
N VAL A 136 2.60 6.55 1.19
CA VAL A 136 1.34 7.16 0.79
C VAL A 136 0.53 7.41 2.06
N PHE A 137 0.28 8.66 2.41
CA PHE A 137 -0.23 9.03 3.73
C PHE A 137 -1.36 10.06 3.70
N SER A 138 -2.48 9.70 4.33
CA SER A 138 -3.58 10.62 4.65
C SER A 138 -3.57 10.94 6.14
N SER A 139 -3.25 12.19 6.50
CA SER A 139 -3.05 12.59 7.90
C SER A 139 -4.33 13.02 8.64
N GLY A 140 -5.44 13.24 7.92
CA GLY A 140 -6.69 13.71 8.52
C GLY A 140 -7.97 13.23 7.84
N GLY A 141 -7.87 12.47 6.74
CA GLY A 141 -9.04 11.96 6.03
C GLY A 141 -9.00 10.46 5.77
N SER A 142 -10.07 9.96 5.15
CA SER A 142 -10.13 8.59 4.63
C SER A 142 -9.24 8.45 3.40
N GLN A 143 -8.79 7.22 3.14
CA GLN A 143 -7.93 6.90 2.00
C GLN A 143 -8.54 5.76 1.20
N THR A 144 -8.68 5.97 -0.11
CA THR A 144 -9.05 4.94 -1.08
C THR A 144 -7.88 4.73 -2.03
N VAL A 145 -7.38 3.50 -2.12
CA VAL A 145 -6.33 3.10 -3.07
C VAL A 145 -6.86 1.99 -3.97
N GLY A 146 -6.79 2.25 -5.27
CA GLY A 146 -7.24 1.36 -6.32
C GLY A 146 -8.75 1.28 -6.44
N SER A 147 -9.20 0.26 -7.15
CA SER A 147 -10.62 -0.11 -7.33
C SER A 147 -10.72 -1.55 -7.81
N THR A 148 -11.88 -2.15 -7.60
CA THR A 148 -12.33 -3.30 -8.37
C THR A 148 -13.01 -2.87 -9.67
N SER A 149 -13.11 -3.80 -10.61
CA SER A 149 -13.71 -3.54 -11.93
C SER A 149 -15.20 -3.21 -11.76
N THR A 150 -15.69 -2.21 -12.48
CA THR A 150 -17.11 -1.98 -12.72
C THR A 150 -17.34 -1.83 -14.22
N TYR A 151 -18.60 -1.76 -14.65
CA TYR A 151 -18.94 -1.54 -16.07
C TYR A 151 -18.23 -0.32 -16.71
N TYR A 152 -17.88 0.71 -15.92
CA TYR A 152 -17.25 1.94 -16.41
C TYR A 152 -15.81 2.15 -15.92
N THR A 153 -15.27 1.23 -15.12
CA THR A 153 -13.95 1.40 -14.49
C THR A 153 -13.18 0.08 -14.52
N PRO A 154 -12.01 0.00 -15.20
CA PRO A 154 -11.15 -1.16 -15.05
C PRO A 154 -10.61 -1.22 -13.62
N ALA A 155 -10.39 -2.43 -13.12
CA ALA A 155 -9.77 -2.63 -11.83
C ALA A 155 -8.31 -2.14 -11.82
N THR A 156 -7.81 -1.75 -10.65
CA THR A 156 -6.37 -1.73 -10.41
C THR A 156 -5.83 -3.14 -10.54
N GLN A 157 -4.82 -3.36 -11.37
CA GLN A 157 -4.29 -4.71 -11.59
C GLN A 157 -3.68 -5.27 -10.31
N ASN A 158 -2.67 -4.61 -9.74
CA ASN A 158 -2.07 -5.06 -8.49
C ASN A 158 -1.74 -3.88 -7.58
N ILE A 159 -1.75 -4.13 -6.28
CA ILE A 159 -1.23 -3.22 -5.26
C ILE A 159 -0.06 -3.92 -4.56
N LEU A 160 1.12 -3.31 -4.62
CA LEU A 160 2.34 -3.80 -3.99
C LEU A 160 2.86 -2.77 -2.99
N VAL A 161 3.06 -3.18 -1.75
CA VAL A 161 3.80 -2.43 -0.73
C VAL A 161 4.97 -3.27 -0.30
N GLN A 162 6.18 -2.86 -0.64
CA GLN A 162 7.38 -3.66 -0.39
C GLN A 162 8.48 -2.81 0.21
N ALA A 163 8.98 -3.20 1.37
CA ALA A 163 10.13 -2.55 1.97
C ALA A 163 11.42 -2.90 1.20
N GLY A 164 12.37 -1.97 1.20
CA GLY A 164 13.64 -2.11 0.52
C GLY A 164 14.71 -2.79 1.37
N ALA A 165 15.94 -2.75 0.89
CA ALA A 165 17.10 -3.24 1.64
C ALA A 165 17.52 -2.29 2.77
N GLY A 166 17.20 -1.00 2.67
CA GLY A 166 17.52 0.00 3.69
C GLY A 166 16.33 0.84 4.13
N GLY A 167 15.15 0.61 3.55
CA GLY A 167 14.02 1.49 3.72
C GLY A 167 12.65 0.86 3.91
N LEU A 168 11.76 1.63 4.54
CA LEU A 168 10.37 1.26 4.81
C LEU A 168 9.48 1.53 3.58
N ALA A 169 8.35 0.83 3.50
CA ALA A 169 7.28 1.15 2.56
C ALA A 169 5.93 1.14 3.28
N ARG A 170 5.10 2.16 3.07
CA ARG A 170 3.78 2.18 3.70
C ARG A 170 2.68 2.85 2.90
N ILE A 171 1.47 2.33 3.09
CA ILE A 171 0.20 3.01 2.78
C ILE A 171 -0.53 3.20 4.11
N GLN A 172 -0.71 4.45 4.53
CA GLN A 172 -1.24 4.76 5.85
C GLN A 172 -2.34 5.82 5.79
N ALA A 173 -3.39 5.64 6.60
CA ALA A 173 -4.43 6.63 6.81
C ALA A 173 -4.73 6.80 8.30
N LEU A 174 -4.97 8.04 8.74
CA LEU A 174 -5.55 8.26 10.06
C LEU A 174 -7.04 7.89 10.07
N GLY A 175 -7.76 8.20 9.00
CA GLY A 175 -9.17 7.85 8.82
C GLY A 175 -9.39 6.42 8.31
N SER A 176 -10.60 6.15 7.82
CA SER A 176 -10.93 4.84 7.24
C SER A 176 -10.11 4.59 5.98
N GLN A 177 -9.74 3.34 5.76
CA GLN A 177 -8.92 2.96 4.61
C GLN A 177 -9.63 1.89 3.77
N SER A 178 -9.67 2.08 2.45
CA SER A 178 -10.18 1.12 1.48
C SER A 178 -9.10 0.83 0.44
N ILE A 179 -8.66 -0.43 0.33
CA ILE A 179 -7.59 -0.85 -0.59
C ILE A 179 -8.12 -1.96 -1.48
N MET A 180 -8.14 -1.74 -2.80
CA MET A 180 -8.86 -2.61 -3.73
C MET A 180 -8.06 -2.83 -5.01
N ALA A 181 -7.91 -4.09 -5.43
CA ALA A 181 -7.35 -4.47 -6.73
C ALA A 181 -8.22 -5.58 -7.36
N GLY A 182 -8.18 -5.72 -8.69
CA GLY A 182 -8.73 -6.91 -9.38
C GLY A 182 -7.75 -8.08 -9.37
N GLY A 183 -6.44 -7.81 -9.37
CA GLY A 183 -5.40 -8.83 -9.14
C GLY A 183 -5.00 -8.89 -7.67
N ASN A 184 -3.71 -8.81 -7.37
CA ASN A 184 -3.19 -9.08 -6.04
C ASN A 184 -2.99 -7.81 -5.20
N ILE A 185 -3.22 -7.92 -3.89
CA ILE A 185 -2.73 -6.97 -2.88
C ILE A 185 -1.60 -7.68 -2.12
N SER A 186 -0.39 -7.13 -2.16
CA SER A 186 0.81 -7.73 -1.54
C SER A 186 1.51 -6.74 -0.62
N VAL A 187 1.79 -7.18 0.61
CA VAL A 187 2.59 -6.46 1.61
C VAL A 187 3.80 -7.31 1.97
N LEU A 188 4.99 -6.87 1.54
CA LEU A 188 6.22 -7.66 1.59
C LEU A 188 7.28 -6.96 2.43
N GLY A 189 7.72 -7.59 3.51
CA GLY A 189 8.83 -7.11 4.31
C GLY A 189 10.12 -7.04 3.49
N GLY A 190 11.09 -6.28 3.98
CA GLY A 190 12.31 -5.99 3.23
C GLY A 190 13.34 -7.11 3.31
N SER A 191 14.34 -7.02 2.44
CA SER A 191 15.56 -7.83 2.55
C SER A 191 16.54 -7.28 3.60
N GLY A 192 16.37 -6.03 4.02
CA GLY A 192 17.14 -5.40 5.09
C GLY A 192 16.71 -5.82 6.48
N THR A 193 17.65 -5.78 7.43
CA THR A 193 17.36 -6.04 8.85
C THR A 193 16.35 -5.02 9.38
N GLY A 194 15.27 -5.49 10.01
CA GLY A 194 14.24 -4.63 10.61
C GLY A 194 13.38 -3.85 9.61
N MET A 195 13.45 -4.16 8.31
CA MET A 195 12.71 -3.41 7.28
C MET A 195 11.24 -3.81 7.24
N THR A 196 10.36 -2.80 7.27
CA THR A 196 8.91 -2.98 7.41
C THR A 196 8.13 -2.47 6.20
N ALA A 197 7.23 -3.30 5.70
CA ALA A 197 6.15 -2.90 4.81
C ALA A 197 4.81 -2.88 5.55
N ALA A 198 3.99 -1.86 5.31
CA ALA A 198 2.71 -1.75 6.01
C ALA A 198 1.57 -1.17 5.17
N ILE A 199 0.37 -1.71 5.35
CA ILE A 199 -0.90 -1.07 5.00
C ILE A 199 -1.68 -0.87 6.31
N GLN A 200 -1.93 0.38 6.70
CA GLN A 200 -2.48 0.66 8.03
C GLN A 200 -3.52 1.79 8.08
N SER A 201 -4.64 1.54 8.77
CA SER A 201 -5.46 2.61 9.36
C SER A 201 -5.12 2.76 10.84
N THR A 202 -4.73 3.97 11.28
CA THR A 202 -4.31 4.24 12.66
C THR A 202 -5.39 4.84 13.54
N GLY A 203 -6.54 5.25 12.98
CA GLY A 203 -7.63 5.86 13.75
C GLY A 203 -9.03 5.37 13.39
N SER A 204 -9.18 4.47 12.43
CA SER A 204 -10.49 3.96 12.02
C SER A 204 -10.43 2.51 11.51
N SER A 205 -11.47 2.12 10.77
CA SER A 205 -11.61 0.82 10.14
C SER A 205 -10.84 0.71 8.82
N GLN A 206 -10.57 -0.53 8.43
CA GLN A 206 -9.88 -0.86 7.19
C GLN A 206 -10.67 -1.93 6.42
N ASN A 207 -10.87 -1.69 5.13
CA ASN A 207 -11.39 -2.66 4.18
C ASN A 207 -10.30 -2.96 3.14
N ILE A 208 -9.89 -4.22 3.02
CA ILE A 208 -8.94 -4.70 2.03
C ILE A 208 -9.66 -5.69 1.12
N GLY A 209 -9.51 -5.52 -0.19
CA GLY A 209 -10.23 -6.30 -1.19
C GLY A 209 -11.64 -5.80 -1.42
N ASN A 210 -12.58 -6.68 -1.69
CA ASN A 210 -13.96 -6.31 -2.03
C ASN A 210 -14.97 -6.82 -1.00
N THR A 211 -15.49 -5.95 -0.15
CA THR A 211 -16.42 -6.34 0.92
C THR A 211 -17.89 -6.03 0.63
N TYR A 212 -18.27 -5.63 -0.60
CA TYR A 212 -19.68 -5.43 -0.95
C TYR A 212 -20.07 -5.83 -2.37
N ILE A 213 -21.37 -6.11 -2.48
CA ILE A 213 -22.04 -7.07 -3.34
C ILE A 213 -22.48 -6.40 -4.66
N TYR A 214 -22.51 -7.18 -5.74
CA TYR A 214 -22.87 -6.86 -7.14
C TYR A 214 -21.67 -6.58 -8.07
N SER A 215 -21.50 -7.47 -9.06
CA SER A 215 -20.72 -7.35 -10.32
C SER A 215 -19.22 -7.15 -10.30
N ASN A 216 -18.56 -7.00 -9.15
CA ASN A 216 -17.14 -6.65 -9.13
C ASN A 216 -16.25 -7.87 -8.86
N ASP A 217 -15.25 -8.08 -9.72
CA ASP A 217 -14.20 -9.08 -9.48
C ASP A 217 -13.51 -8.76 -8.15
N ALA A 218 -13.51 -9.71 -7.21
CA ALA A 218 -12.82 -9.55 -5.95
C ALA A 218 -11.31 -9.42 -6.19
N THR A 219 -10.58 -8.90 -5.21
CA THR A 219 -9.13 -9.02 -5.21
C THR A 219 -8.75 -10.50 -5.27
N ASN A 220 -7.97 -10.90 -6.27
CA ASN A 220 -7.57 -12.30 -6.44
C ASN A 220 -6.91 -12.84 -5.16
N ASN A 221 -5.83 -12.20 -4.71
CA ASN A 221 -5.10 -12.64 -3.52
C ASN A 221 -4.73 -11.47 -2.62
N VAL A 222 -4.77 -11.71 -1.31
CA VAL A 222 -4.15 -10.85 -0.30
C VAL A 222 -2.96 -11.59 0.30
N ILE A 223 -1.76 -11.02 0.15
CA ILE A 223 -0.49 -11.64 0.54
C ILE A 223 0.22 -10.73 1.55
N VAL A 224 0.59 -11.29 2.71
CA VAL A 224 1.41 -10.62 3.73
C VAL A 224 2.60 -11.50 4.05
N GLN A 225 3.82 -11.01 3.83
CA GLN A 225 5.04 -11.82 3.98
C GLN A 225 6.14 -11.09 4.76
N GLY A 226 6.55 -11.66 5.91
CA GLY A 226 7.73 -11.21 6.65
C GLY A 226 8.94 -11.40 5.75
N GLY A 227 9.72 -10.35 5.52
CA GLY A 227 10.74 -10.33 4.48
C GLY A 227 11.89 -11.31 4.68
N SER A 228 12.88 -11.24 3.79
CA SER A 228 14.11 -12.04 3.89
C SER A 228 15.15 -11.46 4.83
N GLY A 229 14.99 -10.21 5.30
CA GLY A 229 15.85 -9.59 6.30
C GLY A 229 15.53 -10.06 7.72
N SER A 230 16.54 -10.15 8.59
CA SER A 230 16.30 -10.51 10.00
C SER A 230 15.43 -9.45 10.68
N GLY A 231 14.40 -9.88 11.41
CA GLY A 231 13.46 -8.95 12.05
C GLY A 231 12.64 -8.09 11.09
N SER A 232 12.72 -8.33 9.78
CA SER A 232 11.90 -7.64 8.79
C SER A 232 10.42 -7.98 8.99
N SER A 233 9.52 -7.09 8.58
CA SER A 233 8.10 -7.33 8.82
C SER A 233 7.19 -6.85 7.69
N ALA A 234 6.04 -7.50 7.59
CA ALA A 234 4.92 -7.06 6.77
C ALA A 234 3.66 -7.00 7.61
N LYS A 235 2.91 -5.91 7.49
CA LYS A 235 1.74 -5.68 8.33
C LYS A 235 0.55 -5.15 7.55
N ILE A 236 -0.62 -5.73 7.80
CA ILE A 236 -1.92 -5.11 7.50
C ILE A 236 -2.61 -4.84 8.83
N ALA A 237 -2.91 -3.58 9.14
CA ALA A 237 -3.43 -3.21 10.45
C ALA A 237 -4.56 -2.18 10.42
N ALA A 238 -5.50 -2.34 11.34
CA ALA A 238 -6.59 -1.38 11.54
C ALA A 238 -6.72 -0.99 13.01
N TYR A 239 -7.32 0.17 13.25
CA TYR A 239 -7.57 0.65 14.60
C TYR A 239 -8.86 0.07 15.18
N SER A 240 -10.02 0.24 14.54
CA SER A 240 -11.34 -0.06 15.14
C SER A 240 -12.14 -1.19 14.50
N GLY A 241 -11.69 -1.70 13.36
CA GLY A 241 -12.33 -2.82 12.67
C GLY A 241 -11.62 -3.14 11.36
N GLN A 242 -11.60 -4.41 10.99
CA GLN A 242 -10.92 -4.85 9.78
C GLN A 242 -11.75 -5.86 9.03
N SER A 243 -11.90 -5.65 7.73
CA SER A 243 -12.44 -6.64 6.80
C SER A 243 -11.44 -6.87 5.68
N ILE A 244 -11.05 -8.12 5.47
CA ILE A 244 -10.15 -8.53 4.38
C ILE A 244 -10.87 -9.57 3.57
N ASP A 245 -11.00 -9.33 2.27
CA ASP A 245 -11.63 -10.24 1.34
C ASP A 245 -10.70 -10.52 0.14
N ALA A 246 -10.72 -11.76 -0.32
CA ALA A 246 -10.08 -12.19 -1.55
C ALA A 246 -10.95 -13.23 -2.25
N GLY A 247 -11.00 -13.19 -3.58
CA GLY A 247 -11.66 -14.21 -4.39
C GLY A 247 -10.95 -15.56 -4.35
N GLN A 248 -9.63 -15.55 -4.20
CA GLN A 248 -8.84 -16.78 -4.08
C GLN A 248 -8.27 -16.89 -2.67
N ASN A 249 -7.04 -16.40 -2.44
CA ASN A 249 -6.31 -16.73 -1.24
C ASN A 249 -5.99 -15.50 -0.38
N ILE A 250 -6.13 -15.67 0.94
CA ILE A 250 -5.54 -14.79 1.94
C ILE A 250 -4.37 -15.55 2.59
N THR A 251 -3.15 -15.09 2.35
CA THR A 251 -1.92 -15.78 2.80
C THR A 251 -1.08 -14.87 3.69
N VAL A 252 -0.72 -15.36 4.87
CA VAL A 252 0.17 -14.68 5.83
C VAL A 252 1.35 -15.60 6.12
N THR A 253 2.56 -15.18 5.75
CA THR A 253 3.75 -16.03 5.84
C THR A 253 4.85 -15.33 6.62
N GLY A 254 5.40 -16.01 7.65
CA GLY A 254 6.61 -15.55 8.32
C GLY A 254 7.81 -15.50 7.36
N GLY A 255 8.90 -14.88 7.79
CA GLY A 255 10.06 -14.64 6.93
C GLY A 255 11.32 -15.37 7.34
N ALA A 256 12.43 -14.65 7.19
CA ALA A 256 13.72 -14.99 7.78
C ALA A 256 13.72 -14.93 9.33
N THR A 257 14.89 -15.05 9.95
CA THR A 257 15.05 -15.11 11.41
C THR A 257 14.43 -13.90 12.09
N GLY A 258 13.45 -14.13 12.97
CA GLY A 258 12.70 -13.10 13.68
C GLY A 258 11.77 -12.25 12.80
N ALA A 259 11.66 -12.57 11.50
CA ALA A 259 10.80 -11.82 10.60
C ALA A 259 9.34 -12.28 10.73
N PHE A 260 8.42 -11.32 10.71
CA PHE A 260 7.01 -11.60 10.98
C PHE A 260 6.06 -10.98 9.94
N ALA A 261 4.99 -11.70 9.65
CA ALA A 261 3.84 -11.20 8.93
C ALA A 261 2.65 -11.11 9.87
N GLU A 262 1.94 -9.98 9.82
CA GLU A 262 0.85 -9.70 10.76
C GLU A 262 -0.35 -9.09 10.05
N VAL A 263 -1.53 -9.59 10.40
CA VAL A 263 -2.82 -8.98 10.07
C VAL A 263 -3.55 -8.73 11.40
N THR A 264 -3.78 -7.48 11.76
CA THR A 264 -4.30 -7.17 13.10
C THR A 264 -5.31 -6.03 13.15
N THR A 265 -6.21 -6.12 14.14
CA THR A 265 -7.09 -5.02 14.55
C THR A 265 -6.79 -4.68 16.01
N ALA A 266 -6.40 -3.44 16.28
CA ALA A 266 -6.05 -3.01 17.64
C ALA A 266 -7.27 -2.99 18.57
N PHE A 267 -8.41 -2.55 18.05
CA PHE A 267 -9.70 -2.45 18.73
C PHE A 267 -10.82 -2.93 17.80
N GLY A 268 -11.85 -3.57 18.35
CA GLY A 268 -12.99 -4.03 17.57
C GLY A 268 -12.78 -5.38 16.88
N SER A 269 -13.58 -5.66 15.85
CA SER A 269 -13.71 -6.99 15.27
C SER A 269 -12.94 -7.13 13.95
N GLN A 270 -12.63 -8.37 13.59
CA GLN A 270 -11.96 -8.73 12.34
C GLN A 270 -12.81 -9.73 11.56
N THR A 271 -13.01 -9.49 10.26
CA THR A 271 -13.56 -10.46 9.31
C THR A 271 -12.51 -10.77 8.25
N ILE A 272 -12.13 -12.04 8.14
CA ILE A 272 -11.17 -12.55 7.16
C ILE A 272 -11.88 -13.51 6.22
N GLY A 273 -11.83 -13.19 4.93
CA GLY A 273 -12.48 -13.91 3.85
C GLY A 273 -14.00 -13.74 3.81
N ASN A 274 -14.61 -14.26 2.74
CA ASN A 274 -16.04 -14.24 2.53
C ASN A 274 -16.62 -15.63 2.19
N LEU A 275 -17.88 -15.81 2.57
CA LEU A 275 -18.71 -16.98 2.25
C LEU A 275 -20.09 -16.44 1.88
N ASN A 276 -20.18 -15.65 0.80
CA ASN A 276 -21.48 -15.20 0.34
C ASN A 276 -22.12 -16.29 -0.52
N SER A 277 -22.90 -17.15 0.13
CA SER A 277 -23.58 -18.30 -0.50
C SER A 277 -24.81 -17.91 -1.33
N SER A 278 -25.28 -16.65 -1.24
CA SER A 278 -26.59 -16.28 -1.78
C SER A 278 -26.63 -16.10 -3.30
N TYR A 279 -25.48 -16.00 -3.98
CA TYR A 279 -25.46 -15.64 -5.42
C TYR A 279 -24.27 -16.20 -6.23
N ASN A 280 -23.63 -17.32 -5.82
CA ASN A 280 -22.41 -17.84 -6.48
C ASN A 280 -21.30 -16.77 -6.63
N TYR A 281 -21.13 -15.91 -5.63
CA TYR A 281 -20.07 -14.91 -5.67
C TYR A 281 -18.70 -15.56 -5.46
N ASP A 282 -17.66 -14.81 -5.85
CA ASP A 282 -16.28 -15.17 -5.60
C ASP A 282 -16.07 -15.31 -4.08
N GLN A 283 -15.78 -16.53 -3.64
CA GLN A 283 -15.62 -16.88 -2.23
C GLN A 283 -14.15 -17.13 -1.96
N THR A 284 -13.63 -16.63 -0.84
CA THR A 284 -12.26 -16.89 -0.42
C THR A 284 -11.98 -18.40 -0.38
N ASP A 285 -11.25 -18.89 -1.36
CA ASP A 285 -10.86 -20.30 -1.50
C ASP A 285 -10.04 -20.78 -0.30
N LEU A 286 -9.08 -19.98 0.17
CA LEU A 286 -8.15 -20.38 1.22
C LEU A 286 -7.76 -19.21 2.12
N VAL A 287 -7.76 -19.47 3.44
CA VAL A 287 -7.04 -18.64 4.42
C VAL A 287 -5.86 -19.45 4.95
N SER A 288 -4.64 -18.99 4.74
CA SER A 288 -3.42 -19.71 5.14
C SER A 288 -2.49 -18.83 5.99
N LEU A 289 -2.07 -19.36 7.13
CA LEU A 289 -1.01 -18.82 7.96
C LEU A 289 0.11 -19.85 8.03
N THR A 290 1.31 -19.45 7.63
CA THR A 290 2.48 -20.33 7.66
C THR A 290 3.63 -19.64 8.38
N GLY A 291 4.10 -20.24 9.49
CA GLY A 291 5.33 -19.83 10.12
C GLY A 291 6.51 -19.96 9.15
N GLY A 292 7.49 -19.06 9.24
CA GLY A 292 8.66 -19.13 8.36
C GLY A 292 9.55 -20.33 8.70
N SER A 293 10.45 -20.70 7.78
CA SER A 293 11.42 -21.77 8.03
C SER A 293 12.55 -21.39 9.00
N ALA A 294 12.69 -20.10 9.31
CA ALA A 294 13.74 -19.56 10.15
C ALA A 294 13.31 -19.43 11.63
N ALA A 295 14.29 -19.35 12.53
CA ALA A 295 14.03 -19.22 13.96
C ALA A 295 13.26 -17.93 14.29
N GLY A 296 12.23 -18.02 15.12
CA GLY A 296 11.38 -16.89 15.51
C GLY A 296 10.57 -16.28 14.37
N ALA A 297 10.50 -16.91 13.20
CA ALA A 297 9.69 -16.42 12.09
C ALA A 297 8.20 -16.69 12.34
N TYR A 298 7.34 -15.69 12.18
CA TYR A 298 5.96 -15.80 12.64
C TYR A 298 4.92 -15.26 11.64
N ALA A 299 3.78 -15.93 11.57
CA ALA A 299 2.58 -15.47 10.87
C ALA A 299 1.45 -15.28 11.88
N ASN A 300 0.83 -14.10 11.92
CA ASN A 300 -0.18 -13.79 12.92
C ASN A 300 -1.43 -13.13 12.33
N MET A 301 -2.60 -13.57 12.79
CA MET A 301 -3.89 -12.89 12.65
C MET A 301 -4.52 -12.67 14.03
N THR A 302 -4.51 -11.43 14.53
CA THR A 302 -4.98 -11.09 15.88
C THR A 302 -5.97 -9.94 15.93
N THR A 303 -6.98 -10.08 16.77
CA THR A 303 -7.92 -9.01 17.13
C THR A 303 -8.29 -9.12 18.62
N ILE A 304 -8.74 -8.01 19.23
CA ILE A 304 -9.23 -8.04 20.63
C ILE A 304 -10.75 -8.22 20.72
N GLY A 305 -11.47 -7.93 19.64
CA GLY A 305 -12.89 -8.23 19.50
C GLY A 305 -13.09 -9.43 18.58
N ASN A 306 -14.35 -9.73 18.26
CA ASN A 306 -14.71 -10.95 17.54
C ASN A 306 -13.90 -11.15 16.25
N GLN A 307 -13.28 -12.32 16.12
CA GLN A 307 -12.65 -12.78 14.89
C GLN A 307 -13.60 -13.71 14.13
N THR A 308 -13.88 -13.39 12.88
CA THR A 308 -14.61 -14.26 11.95
C THR A 308 -13.71 -14.62 10.79
N VAL A 309 -13.42 -15.91 10.61
CA VAL A 309 -12.66 -16.41 9.45
C VAL A 309 -13.57 -17.28 8.60
N ARG A 310 -13.59 -17.01 7.30
CA ARG A 310 -14.44 -17.67 6.32
C ARG A 310 -13.60 -18.11 5.14
N SER A 311 -13.83 -19.34 4.70
CA SER A 311 -13.24 -19.90 3.49
C SER A 311 -14.19 -20.93 2.89
N SER A 312 -14.24 -21.01 1.57
CA SER A 312 -15.02 -22.02 0.83
C SER A 312 -14.34 -23.39 0.81
N ARG A 313 -13.01 -23.45 0.96
CA ARG A 313 -12.26 -24.72 1.01
C ARG A 313 -11.62 -24.96 2.36
N ASN A 314 -10.61 -24.17 2.73
CA ASN A 314 -9.76 -24.48 3.87
C ASN A 314 -9.31 -23.24 4.66
N VAL A 315 -9.14 -23.44 5.96
CA VAL A 315 -8.35 -22.57 6.82
C VAL A 315 -7.15 -23.39 7.30
N THR A 316 -5.93 -22.96 6.94
CA THR A 316 -4.70 -23.70 7.24
C THR A 316 -3.82 -22.89 8.18
N LEU A 317 -3.41 -23.50 9.29
CA LEU A 317 -2.37 -22.99 10.17
C LEU A 317 -1.21 -23.99 10.17
N ALA A 318 -0.08 -23.58 9.62
CA ALA A 318 1.15 -24.35 9.64
C ALA A 318 2.17 -23.63 10.53
N GLY A 319 2.67 -24.31 11.56
CA GLY A 319 3.88 -23.85 12.25
C GLY A 319 5.05 -23.75 11.28
N GLY A 320 6.08 -23.02 11.68
CA GLY A 320 7.32 -23.00 10.91
C GLY A 320 8.25 -24.16 11.29
N ASN A 321 9.28 -24.38 10.48
CA ASN A 321 10.32 -25.38 10.76
C ASN A 321 11.43 -24.84 11.69
N GLY A 322 11.45 -23.52 11.95
CA GLY A 322 12.45 -22.87 12.79
C GLY A 322 12.12 -22.94 14.27
N ALA A 323 13.15 -22.90 15.13
CA ALA A 323 12.94 -22.81 16.57
C ALA A 323 12.12 -21.57 16.94
N GLY A 324 11.00 -21.76 17.67
CA GLY A 324 10.10 -20.66 18.05
C GLY A 324 9.36 -20.00 16.88
N SER A 325 9.37 -20.60 15.69
CA SER A 325 8.54 -20.17 14.57
C SER A 325 7.11 -20.68 14.74
N GLY A 326 6.13 -19.95 14.20
CA GLY A 326 4.73 -20.31 14.42
C GLY A 326 3.73 -19.56 13.56
N ALA A 327 2.50 -20.05 13.63
CA ALA A 327 1.32 -19.42 13.09
C ALA A 327 0.28 -19.25 14.20
N LEU A 328 -0.35 -18.08 14.31
CA LEU A 328 -1.39 -17.80 15.29
C LEU A 328 -2.60 -17.17 14.64
N LEU A 329 -3.76 -17.71 15.02
CA LEU A 329 -5.06 -17.12 14.80
C LEU A 329 -5.71 -16.93 16.17
N GLN A 330 -5.95 -15.69 16.56
CA GLN A 330 -6.49 -15.34 17.88
C GLN A 330 -7.49 -14.17 17.80
N GLY A 331 -8.61 -14.31 18.51
CA GLY A 331 -9.62 -13.27 18.67
C GLY A 331 -10.21 -13.23 20.07
#